data_AF-A0A826HXR2-F1
#
_entry.id   AF-A0A826HXR2-F1
#
_cell.length_a   1.000
_cell.length_b   1.000
_cell.length_c   1.000
_cell.angle_alpha   90.00
_cell.angle_beta   90.00
_cell.angle_gamma   90.00
#
_symmetry.space_group_name_H-M   'P 1'
#
loop_
_entity.id
_entity.type
_entity.pdbx_description
1 polymer ?
#
loop_
_entity_poly.entity_id
_entity_poly.type
_entity_poly.pdbx_seq_one_letter_code
_entity_poly.pdbx_strand_id
1 'polypeptide(L)'
;METSNNFVCENLELTHGYRLKNHHYQCRYCPVTFAADEVFPQDGHFFTAEAMIRQHVAQVHHGALAALVAQPAGQLGVSSSQQTVLQLFAQGLSDTVIAQRLKVSPSTIRNYRFKFREKAQQAQQFLAAMTLLAMPDALIIPHDGAKMVDDRYAITPEERTKTLKSFMDADGRVTNWPSKEKRKLIILSEIFKGFDPQKNYSETAVNEILKQHVEDYVTVRRNLIEYGFLDRTADGRTYWVKASGPRI
;
A
#
# COMPACT_ATOMS: atom_id res chain seq x y z
N MET A 1 -7.01 -11.40 -1.21
CA MET A 1 -5.90 -10.96 -2.07
C MET A 1 -6.43 -9.81 -2.93
N GLU A 2 -6.65 -8.63 -2.33
CA GLU A 2 -7.34 -7.49 -2.99
C GLU A 2 -6.76 -6.12 -2.58
N THR A 3 -5.80 -6.07 -1.66
CA THR A 3 -5.45 -4.82 -0.97
C THR A 3 -4.56 -3.88 -1.78
N SER A 4 -3.70 -4.39 -2.67
CA SER A 4 -2.78 -3.53 -3.43
C SER A 4 -3.45 -2.75 -4.58
N ASN A 5 -4.59 -3.24 -5.10
CA ASN A 5 -5.31 -2.57 -6.20
C ASN A 5 -6.47 -1.68 -5.71
N ASN A 6 -6.82 -1.75 -4.41
CA ASN A 6 -7.96 -1.01 -3.86
C ASN A 6 -7.68 0.50 -3.70
N PHE A 7 -6.46 0.88 -3.35
CA PHE A 7 -6.12 2.28 -3.03
C PHE A 7 -5.99 3.20 -4.25
N VAL A 8 -5.41 2.70 -5.35
CA VAL A 8 -5.33 3.47 -6.61
C VAL A 8 -6.75 3.68 -7.17
N CYS A 9 -7.58 2.63 -7.10
CA CYS A 9 -9.00 2.73 -7.43
C CYS A 9 -9.72 3.74 -6.53
N GLU A 10 -9.50 3.71 -5.22
CA GLU A 10 -10.16 4.63 -4.29
C GLU A 10 -9.76 6.11 -4.52
N ASN A 11 -8.49 6.39 -4.85
CA ASN A 11 -8.08 7.75 -5.20
C ASN A 11 -8.72 8.25 -6.50
N LEU A 12 -8.81 7.38 -7.52
CA LEU A 12 -9.53 7.67 -8.76
C LEU A 12 -11.02 7.91 -8.51
N GLU A 13 -11.64 7.14 -7.63
CA GLU A 13 -13.05 7.34 -7.26
C GLU A 13 -13.28 8.67 -6.55
N LEU A 14 -12.37 9.09 -5.65
CA LEU A 14 -12.44 10.37 -4.95
C LEU A 14 -12.22 11.57 -5.89
N THR A 15 -11.33 11.43 -6.87
CA THR A 15 -11.03 12.50 -7.84
C THR A 15 -12.13 12.66 -8.88
N HIS A 16 -12.79 11.58 -9.28
CA HIS A 16 -13.96 11.63 -10.17
C HIS A 16 -15.28 11.92 -9.45
N GLY A 17 -15.39 11.56 -8.16
CA GLY A 17 -16.60 11.71 -7.36
C GLY A 17 -17.63 10.57 -7.52
N TYR A 18 -17.28 9.50 -8.22
CA TYR A 18 -18.12 8.33 -8.44
C TYR A 18 -17.28 7.05 -8.52
N ARG A 19 -17.93 5.89 -8.40
CA ARG A 19 -17.31 4.56 -8.51
C ARG A 19 -18.11 3.61 -9.38
N LEU A 20 -17.44 2.64 -9.99
CA LEU A 20 -18.10 1.55 -10.73
C LEU A 20 -18.13 0.30 -9.84
N LYS A 21 -19.31 -0.14 -9.41
CA LYS A 21 -19.49 -1.34 -8.58
C LYS A 21 -20.68 -2.14 -9.08
N ASN A 22 -20.52 -3.46 -9.21
CA ASN A 22 -21.57 -4.39 -9.69
C ASN A 22 -22.22 -3.91 -10.99
N HIS A 23 -21.40 -3.45 -11.95
CA HIS A 23 -21.87 -2.90 -13.22
C HIS A 23 -22.77 -1.65 -13.10
N HIS A 24 -22.67 -0.91 -12.00
CA HIS A 24 -23.37 0.36 -11.80
C HIS A 24 -22.38 1.47 -11.47
N TYR A 25 -22.53 2.61 -12.13
CA TYR A 25 -21.90 3.85 -11.72
C TYR A 25 -22.65 4.42 -10.53
N GLN A 26 -21.97 4.65 -9.41
CA GLN A 26 -22.55 5.12 -8.15
C GLN A 26 -21.91 6.44 -7.75
N CYS A 27 -22.72 7.44 -7.43
CA CYS A 27 -22.22 8.66 -6.82
C CYS A 27 -21.61 8.34 -5.45
N ARG A 28 -20.49 9.00 -5.09
CA ARG A 28 -19.88 8.81 -3.76
C ARG A 28 -20.52 9.65 -2.67
N TYR A 29 -21.34 10.64 -3.03
CA TYR A 29 -21.85 11.65 -2.10
C TYR A 29 -23.37 11.58 -1.90
N CYS A 30 -24.08 10.79 -2.71
CA CYS A 30 -25.53 10.62 -2.64
C CYS A 30 -25.94 9.24 -3.17
N PRO A 31 -27.22 8.82 -3.03
CA PRO A 31 -27.65 7.47 -3.41
C PRO A 31 -27.89 7.28 -4.92
N VAL A 32 -27.59 8.26 -5.78
CA VAL A 32 -27.82 8.17 -7.23
C VAL A 32 -26.89 7.14 -7.87
N THR A 33 -27.47 6.29 -8.72
CA THR A 33 -26.78 5.25 -9.48
C THR A 33 -27.29 5.18 -10.92
N PHE A 34 -26.44 4.71 -11.83
CA PHE A 34 -26.77 4.44 -13.23
C PHE A 34 -26.22 3.07 -13.63
N ALA A 35 -27.05 2.19 -14.19
CA ALA A 35 -26.62 0.88 -14.68
C ALA A 35 -25.74 1.05 -15.93
N ALA A 36 -24.59 0.39 -15.98
CA ALA A 36 -23.56 0.63 -17.01
C ALA A 36 -23.98 0.18 -18.42
N ASP A 37 -24.94 -0.72 -18.51
CA ASP A 37 -25.52 -1.30 -19.72
C ASP A 37 -26.75 -0.53 -20.23
N GLU A 38 -27.20 0.50 -19.51
CA GLU A 38 -28.32 1.35 -19.91
C GLU A 38 -27.86 2.64 -20.62
N VAL A 39 -28.77 3.17 -21.46
CA VAL A 39 -28.61 4.46 -22.14
C VAL A 39 -29.75 5.36 -21.68
N PHE A 40 -29.40 6.57 -21.26
CA PHE A 40 -30.31 7.49 -20.59
C PHE A 40 -30.66 8.67 -21.50
N PRO A 41 -31.96 8.95 -21.74
CA PRO A 41 -32.38 10.13 -22.49
C PRO A 41 -32.41 11.37 -21.58
N GLN A 42 -31.77 12.46 -22.02
CA GLN A 42 -31.82 13.76 -21.35
C GLN A 42 -31.72 14.90 -22.39
N ASP A 43 -32.61 15.89 -22.30
CA ASP A 43 -32.65 17.07 -23.19
C ASP A 43 -32.61 16.74 -24.70
N GLY A 44 -33.27 15.65 -25.10
CA GLY A 44 -33.30 15.20 -26.50
C GLY A 44 -32.05 14.46 -26.98
N HIS A 45 -31.08 14.22 -26.10
CA HIS A 45 -29.87 13.44 -26.36
C HIS A 45 -29.85 12.14 -25.55
N PHE A 46 -29.02 11.20 -25.98
CA PHE A 46 -28.80 9.92 -25.30
C PHE A 46 -27.40 9.88 -24.71
N PHE A 47 -27.29 9.55 -23.43
CA PHE A 47 -26.04 9.52 -22.69
C PHE A 47 -25.76 8.12 -22.15
N THR A 48 -24.48 7.75 -22.12
CA THR A 48 -24.04 6.55 -21.41
C THR A 48 -24.17 6.76 -19.90
N ALA A 49 -24.25 5.68 -19.13
CA ALA A 49 -24.23 5.74 -17.67
C ALA A 49 -23.03 6.52 -17.09
N GLU A 50 -21.86 6.39 -17.72
CA GLU A 50 -20.67 7.15 -17.33
C GLU A 50 -20.84 8.66 -17.57
N ALA A 51 -21.41 9.05 -18.71
CA ALA A 51 -21.68 10.45 -18.99
C ALA A 51 -22.72 11.02 -18.01
N MET A 52 -23.77 10.25 -17.70
CA MET A 52 -24.80 10.62 -16.74
C MET A 52 -24.22 10.87 -15.34
N ILE A 53 -23.39 9.96 -14.83
CA ILE A 53 -22.81 10.14 -13.49
C ILE A 53 -21.86 11.34 -13.43
N ARG A 54 -21.08 11.58 -14.50
CA ARG A 54 -20.20 12.75 -14.59
C ARG A 54 -21.00 14.06 -14.59
N GLN A 55 -22.10 14.12 -15.34
CA GLN A 55 -23.00 15.27 -15.34
C GLN A 55 -23.66 15.46 -13.97
N HIS A 56 -24.13 14.38 -13.34
CA HIS A 56 -24.70 14.43 -12.00
C HIS A 56 -23.72 15.01 -10.98
N VAL A 57 -22.47 14.54 -10.94
CA VAL A 57 -21.44 15.08 -10.03
C VAL A 57 -21.17 16.56 -10.33
N ALA A 58 -21.11 16.95 -11.59
CA ALA A 58 -20.88 18.34 -11.98
C ALA A 58 -22.05 19.26 -11.59
N GLN A 59 -23.30 18.84 -11.79
CA GLN A 59 -24.48 19.68 -11.61
C GLN A 59 -25.01 19.69 -10.17
N VAL A 60 -25.12 18.51 -9.55
CA VAL A 60 -25.71 18.36 -8.20
C VAL A 60 -24.70 18.67 -7.11
N HIS A 61 -23.42 18.31 -7.32
CA HIS A 61 -22.37 18.49 -6.32
C HIS A 61 -21.37 19.59 -6.67
N HIS A 62 -21.58 20.32 -7.77
CA HIS A 62 -20.67 21.37 -8.27
C HIS A 62 -19.25 20.84 -8.55
N GLY A 63 -19.16 19.58 -8.98
CA GLY A 63 -17.91 18.89 -9.28
C GLY A 63 -17.32 18.14 -8.07
N ALA A 64 -16.40 17.23 -8.36
CA ALA A 64 -15.83 16.33 -7.35
C ALA A 64 -15.08 17.08 -6.23
N LEU A 65 -14.35 18.15 -6.57
CA LEU A 65 -13.61 18.93 -5.56
C LEU A 65 -14.57 19.58 -4.55
N ALA A 66 -15.61 20.27 -5.02
CA ALA A 66 -16.59 20.92 -4.16
C ALA A 66 -17.30 19.90 -3.25
N ALA A 67 -17.69 18.76 -3.83
CA ALA A 67 -18.29 17.65 -3.10
C ALA A 67 -17.37 17.07 -2.01
N LEU A 68 -16.08 16.89 -2.33
CA LEU A 68 -15.08 16.33 -1.44
C LEU A 68 -14.78 17.26 -0.26
N VAL A 69 -14.64 18.57 -0.50
CA VAL A 69 -14.37 19.55 0.57
C VAL A 69 -15.61 19.92 1.39
N ALA A 70 -16.81 19.55 0.93
CA ALA A 70 -18.05 19.68 1.69
C ALA A 70 -18.24 18.56 2.72
N GLN A 71 -17.51 17.44 2.61
CA GLN A 71 -17.51 16.37 3.62
C GLN A 71 -16.97 16.85 4.97
N PRO A 72 -17.30 16.20 6.11
CA PRO A 72 -16.82 16.62 7.42
C PRO A 72 -15.29 16.79 7.49
N ALA A 73 -14.82 17.86 8.15
CA ALA A 73 -13.39 18.24 8.22
C ALA A 73 -12.45 17.10 8.63
N GLY A 74 -12.92 16.20 9.50
CA GLY A 74 -12.18 15.03 9.98
C GLY A 74 -11.78 14.05 8.87
N GLN A 75 -12.57 13.94 7.78
CA GLN A 75 -12.23 13.06 6.65
C GLN A 75 -11.02 13.56 5.86
N LEU A 76 -10.83 14.88 5.77
CA LEU A 76 -9.66 15.51 5.14
C LEU A 76 -8.50 15.72 6.13
N GLY A 77 -8.71 15.41 7.42
CA GLY A 77 -7.75 15.67 8.49
C GLY A 77 -7.40 17.15 8.65
N VAL A 78 -8.34 18.07 8.37
CA VAL A 78 -8.14 19.53 8.47
C VAL A 78 -9.01 20.15 9.56
N SER A 79 -8.66 21.35 10.02
CA SER A 79 -9.54 22.11 10.93
C SER A 79 -10.74 22.70 10.19
N SER A 80 -11.78 23.11 10.93
CA SER A 80 -12.96 23.78 10.35
C SER A 80 -12.57 25.04 9.56
N SER A 81 -11.66 25.86 10.10
CA SER A 81 -11.16 27.05 9.41
C SER A 81 -10.42 26.70 8.11
N GLN A 82 -9.60 25.64 8.12
CA GLN A 82 -8.92 25.15 6.92
C GLN A 82 -9.91 24.62 5.88
N GLN A 83 -10.97 23.93 6.32
CA GLN A 83 -12.02 23.45 5.45
C GLN A 83 -12.75 24.61 4.75
N THR A 84 -13.10 25.67 5.48
CA THR A 84 -13.72 26.86 4.89
C THR A 84 -12.85 27.47 3.79
N VAL A 85 -11.53 27.55 4.01
CA VAL A 85 -10.59 28.05 2.99
C VAL A 85 -10.57 27.13 1.76
N LEU A 86 -10.55 25.81 1.95
CA LEU A 86 -10.59 24.84 0.85
C LEU A 86 -11.89 24.93 0.03
N GLN A 87 -13.03 25.14 0.69
CA GLN A 87 -14.32 25.35 0.03
C GLN A 87 -14.32 26.62 -0.83
N LEU A 88 -13.70 27.69 -0.37
CA LEU A 88 -13.55 28.93 -1.15
C LEU A 88 -12.58 28.75 -2.33
N PHE A 89 -11.53 27.94 -2.18
CA PHE A 89 -10.67 27.56 -3.31
C PHE A 89 -11.43 26.71 -4.35
N ALA A 90 -12.30 25.80 -3.91
CA ALA A 90 -13.11 24.97 -4.80
C ALA A 90 -14.09 25.80 -5.66
N GLN A 91 -14.50 26.98 -5.19
CA GLN A 91 -15.32 27.94 -5.94
C GLN A 91 -14.53 28.71 -7.01
N GLY A 92 -13.21 28.52 -7.12
CA GLY A 92 -12.38 29.24 -8.11
C GLY A 92 -12.15 30.72 -7.80
N LEU A 93 -12.42 31.17 -6.57
CA LEU A 93 -12.25 32.56 -6.17
C LEU A 93 -10.77 32.96 -6.09
N SER A 94 -10.48 34.23 -6.38
CA SER A 94 -9.12 34.78 -6.28
C SER A 94 -8.70 34.97 -4.82
N ASP A 95 -7.38 34.95 -4.57
CA ASP A 95 -6.83 35.11 -3.22
C ASP A 95 -7.25 36.44 -2.57
N THR A 96 -7.43 37.50 -3.36
CA THR A 96 -7.89 38.81 -2.87
C THR A 96 -9.33 38.76 -2.40
N VAL A 97 -10.22 38.11 -3.16
CA VAL A 97 -11.65 37.96 -2.81
C VAL A 97 -11.81 37.07 -1.57
N ILE A 98 -11.05 35.98 -1.50
CA ILE A 98 -11.06 35.07 -0.34
C ILE A 98 -10.58 35.80 0.92
N ALA A 99 -9.49 36.56 0.82
CA ALA A 99 -8.95 37.36 1.92
C ALA A 99 -9.98 38.36 2.47
N GLN A 100 -10.66 39.09 1.58
CA GLN A 100 -11.74 40.01 1.97
C GLN A 100 -12.90 39.28 2.67
N ARG A 101 -13.35 38.14 2.12
CA ARG A 101 -14.49 37.37 2.66
C ARG A 101 -14.21 36.82 4.06
N LEU A 102 -12.97 36.38 4.29
CA LEU A 102 -12.53 35.86 5.58
C LEU A 102 -11.99 36.94 6.53
N LYS A 103 -11.93 38.20 6.09
CA LYS A 103 -11.34 39.34 6.83
C LYS A 103 -9.90 39.06 7.28
N VAL A 104 -9.10 38.48 6.40
CA VAL A 104 -7.66 38.20 6.60
C VAL A 104 -6.83 38.89 5.52
N SER A 105 -5.50 38.91 5.67
CA SER A 105 -4.63 39.46 4.63
C SER A 105 -4.49 38.50 3.43
N PRO A 106 -4.20 39.01 2.21
CA PRO A 106 -3.86 38.16 1.07
C PRO A 106 -2.59 37.31 1.28
N SER A 107 -1.69 37.72 2.17
CA SER A 107 -0.53 36.89 2.56
C SER A 107 -0.95 35.65 3.33
N THR A 108 -1.99 35.72 4.17
CA THR A 108 -2.53 34.57 4.89
C THR A 108 -3.12 33.53 3.94
N ILE A 109 -3.83 33.95 2.89
CA ILE A 109 -4.38 33.02 1.88
C ILE A 109 -3.27 32.32 1.09
N ARG A 110 -2.22 33.05 0.69
CA ARG A 110 -1.04 32.46 0.06
C ARG A 110 -0.34 31.45 0.98
N ASN A 111 -0.24 31.75 2.27
CA ASN A 111 0.31 30.82 3.27
C ASN A 111 -0.56 29.55 3.38
N TYR A 112 -1.89 29.66 3.38
CA TYR A 112 -2.77 28.48 3.34
C TYR A 112 -2.50 27.60 2.12
N ARG A 113 -2.35 28.18 0.91
CA ARG A 113 -2.01 27.41 -0.30
C ARG A 113 -0.68 26.65 -0.14
N PHE A 114 0.33 27.33 0.38
CA PHE A 114 1.62 26.71 0.66
C PHE A 114 1.48 25.54 1.65
N LYS A 115 0.80 25.76 2.77
CA LYS A 115 0.58 24.74 3.80
C LYS A 115 -0.26 23.56 3.32
N PHE A 116 -1.24 23.79 2.43
CA PHE A 116 -1.98 22.68 1.82
C PHE A 116 -1.15 21.86 0.85
N ARG A 117 -0.23 22.47 0.08
CA ARG A 117 0.72 21.73 -0.77
C ARG A 117 1.69 20.90 0.06
N GLU A 118 2.23 21.48 1.12
CA GLU A 118 3.10 20.78 2.09
C GLU A 118 2.36 19.59 2.71
N LYS A 119 1.12 19.79 3.16
CA LYS A 119 0.28 18.72 3.71
C LYS A 119 -0.04 17.63 2.67
N ALA A 120 -0.29 17.99 1.41
CA ALA A 120 -0.53 17.03 0.34
C ALA A 120 0.70 16.13 0.11
N GLN A 121 1.90 16.71 0.11
CA GLN A 121 3.15 15.94 0.01
C GLN A 121 3.35 15.01 1.21
N GLN A 122 3.09 15.50 2.44
CA GLN A 122 3.15 14.68 3.65
C GLN A 122 2.14 13.53 3.62
N ALA A 123 0.91 13.78 3.16
CA ALA A 123 -0.11 12.76 3.02
C ALA A 123 0.29 11.68 2.00
N GLN A 124 0.94 12.06 0.90
CA GLN A 124 1.46 11.11 -0.08
C GLN A 124 2.56 10.22 0.51
N GLN A 125 3.52 10.78 1.24
CA GLN A 125 4.57 10.01 1.90
C GLN A 125 4.00 9.08 2.98
N PHE A 126 3.08 9.59 3.79
CA PHE A 126 2.41 8.80 4.81
C PHE A 126 1.60 7.65 4.21
N LEU A 127 0.85 7.90 3.14
CA LEU A 127 0.10 6.88 2.42
C LEU A 127 1.03 5.80 1.87
N ALA A 128 2.17 6.18 1.29
CA ALA A 128 3.17 5.22 0.81
C ALA A 128 3.72 4.37 1.96
N ALA A 129 4.06 4.98 3.10
CA ALA A 129 4.51 4.24 4.28
C ALA A 129 3.45 3.25 4.80
N MET A 130 2.19 3.68 4.91
CA MET A 130 1.10 2.81 5.33
C MET A 130 0.83 1.67 4.35
N THR A 131 0.95 1.95 3.05
CA THR A 131 0.80 0.94 2.02
C THR A 131 1.89 -0.11 2.14
N LEU A 132 3.15 0.29 2.31
CA LEU A 132 4.28 -0.62 2.52
C LEU A 132 4.11 -1.46 3.79
N LEU A 133 3.64 -0.86 4.89
CA LEU A 133 3.36 -1.59 6.14
C LEU A 133 2.19 -2.58 6.02
N ALA A 134 1.22 -2.30 5.15
CA ALA A 134 0.07 -3.18 4.91
C ALA A 134 0.33 -4.25 3.84
N MET A 135 1.46 -4.19 3.13
CA MET A 135 1.85 -5.26 2.22
C MET A 135 2.10 -6.52 3.04
N PRO A 136 1.63 -7.70 2.58
CA PRO A 136 2.08 -8.94 3.18
C PRO A 136 3.60 -9.01 3.01
N ASP A 137 4.26 -9.11 4.15
CA ASP A 137 5.59 -9.65 4.47
C ASP A 137 6.28 -10.45 3.31
N ALA A 138 5.52 -11.20 2.50
CA ALA A 138 5.98 -11.85 1.26
C ALA A 138 6.64 -10.97 0.17
N LEU A 139 6.65 -9.64 0.27
CA LEU A 139 7.51 -8.77 -0.56
C LEU A 139 8.79 -8.47 0.21
N ILE A 140 9.74 -9.41 0.12
CA ILE A 140 11.09 -9.27 0.68
C ILE A 140 11.71 -7.97 0.17
N ILE A 141 11.68 -6.94 1.02
CA ILE A 141 12.35 -5.66 0.74
C ILE A 141 13.86 -5.95 0.73
N PRO A 142 14.61 -5.48 -0.29
CA PRO A 142 16.05 -5.60 -0.31
C PRO A 142 16.65 -4.97 0.95
N HIS A 143 17.52 -5.71 1.62
CA HIS A 143 18.31 -5.24 2.76
C HIS A 143 19.29 -4.14 2.29
N ASP A 144 19.51 -3.13 3.15
CA ASP A 144 20.30 -1.90 2.94
C ASP A 144 21.82 -2.11 2.68
N GLY A 145 22.24 -3.32 2.27
CA GLY A 145 23.63 -3.67 1.95
C GLY A 145 23.83 -4.34 0.59
N ALA A 146 22.78 -4.57 -0.19
CA ALA A 146 22.88 -5.21 -1.49
C ALA A 146 23.37 -4.22 -2.56
N LYS A 147 24.66 -4.30 -2.92
CA LYS A 147 25.27 -3.48 -3.98
C LYS A 147 24.72 -3.72 -5.41
N MET A 148 23.76 -4.63 -5.59
CA MET A 148 23.01 -4.81 -6.84
C MET A 148 21.60 -5.30 -6.51
N VAL A 149 20.58 -4.53 -6.90
CA VAL A 149 19.18 -4.98 -6.93
C VAL A 149 19.06 -5.95 -8.10
N ASP A 150 19.19 -7.24 -7.81
CA ASP A 150 19.12 -8.32 -8.81
C ASP A 150 17.68 -8.86 -8.91
N ASP A 151 17.27 -9.35 -10.09
CA ASP A 151 15.95 -9.95 -10.43
C ASP A 151 15.52 -11.09 -9.49
N ARG A 152 16.44 -11.55 -8.64
CA ARG A 152 16.27 -12.60 -7.64
C ARG A 152 15.26 -12.26 -6.53
N TYR A 153 14.98 -10.99 -6.26
CA TYR A 153 14.09 -10.55 -5.16
C TYR A 153 12.68 -10.17 -5.62
N ALA A 154 12.42 -10.09 -6.93
CA ALA A 154 11.10 -9.80 -7.49
C ALA A 154 10.17 -11.03 -7.45
N ILE A 155 9.87 -11.56 -6.26
CA ILE A 155 9.03 -12.75 -6.07
C ILE A 155 7.55 -12.35 -6.06
N THR A 156 6.74 -12.90 -6.99
CA THR A 156 5.29 -12.69 -6.94
C THR A 156 4.62 -13.64 -5.94
N PRO A 157 3.44 -13.29 -5.38
CA PRO A 157 2.70 -14.19 -4.48
C PRO A 157 2.38 -15.55 -5.13
N GLU A 158 2.09 -15.56 -6.42
CA GLU A 158 1.81 -16.77 -7.21
C GLU A 158 3.04 -17.66 -7.34
N GLU A 159 4.21 -17.07 -7.61
CA GLU A 159 5.49 -17.78 -7.65
C GLU A 159 5.85 -18.36 -6.28
N ARG A 160 5.58 -17.63 -5.20
CA ARG A 160 5.77 -18.09 -3.81
C ARG A 160 4.93 -19.35 -3.55
N THR A 161 3.62 -19.28 -3.76
CA THR A 161 2.70 -20.40 -3.54
C THR A 161 3.08 -21.61 -4.39
N LYS A 162 3.42 -21.41 -5.67
CA LYS A 162 3.85 -22.48 -6.56
C LYS A 162 5.14 -23.15 -6.09
N THR A 163 6.11 -22.34 -5.64
CA THR A 163 7.39 -22.85 -5.14
C THR A 163 7.19 -23.65 -3.85
N LEU A 164 6.45 -23.12 -2.88
CA LEU A 164 6.18 -23.83 -1.62
C LEU A 164 5.48 -25.17 -1.86
N LYS A 165 4.44 -25.21 -2.71
CA LYS A 165 3.77 -26.47 -3.08
C LYS A 165 4.67 -27.49 -3.78
N SER A 166 5.71 -27.03 -4.47
CA SER A 166 6.60 -27.91 -5.25
C SER A 166 7.76 -28.46 -4.43
N PHE A 167 8.17 -27.75 -3.37
CA PHE A 167 9.40 -28.04 -2.63
C PHE A 167 9.18 -28.28 -1.13
N MET A 168 7.98 -28.10 -0.61
CA MET A 168 7.62 -28.40 0.78
C MET A 168 6.40 -29.31 0.86
N ASP A 169 6.40 -30.20 1.84
CA ASP A 169 5.24 -31.03 2.17
C ASP A 169 4.22 -30.28 3.06
N ALA A 170 3.13 -30.97 3.42
CA ALA A 170 2.07 -30.40 4.25
C ALA A 170 2.52 -30.11 5.70
N ASP A 171 3.58 -30.77 6.16
CA ASP A 171 4.16 -30.61 7.50
C ASP A 171 5.27 -29.54 7.52
N GLY A 172 5.54 -28.91 6.38
CA GLY A 172 6.54 -27.85 6.24
C GLY A 172 7.98 -28.37 6.13
N ARG A 173 8.19 -29.64 5.77
CA ARG A 173 9.52 -30.17 5.47
C ARG A 173 9.86 -29.98 4.00
N VAL A 174 11.11 -29.64 3.73
CA VAL A 174 11.61 -29.42 2.38
C VAL A 174 11.90 -30.77 1.74
N THR A 175 11.16 -31.10 0.68
CA THR A 175 11.28 -32.37 -0.04
C THR A 175 12.47 -32.41 -0.97
N ASN A 176 12.84 -31.26 -1.56
CA ASN A 176 14.05 -31.11 -2.38
C ASN A 176 14.57 -29.68 -2.28
N TRP A 177 15.90 -29.50 -2.26
CA TRP A 177 16.49 -28.17 -2.19
C TRP A 177 16.54 -27.52 -3.59
N PRO A 178 15.95 -26.33 -3.80
CA PRO A 178 15.91 -25.72 -5.13
C PRO A 178 17.30 -25.22 -5.58
N SER A 179 17.61 -25.40 -6.87
CA SER A 179 18.85 -24.91 -7.48
C SER A 179 18.84 -23.40 -7.80
N LYS A 180 17.65 -22.83 -8.09
CA LYS A 180 17.49 -21.41 -8.43
C LYS A 180 17.48 -20.52 -7.17
N GLU A 181 18.30 -19.49 -7.16
CA GLU A 181 18.44 -18.50 -6.07
C GLU A 181 17.11 -17.91 -5.59
N LYS A 182 16.26 -17.47 -6.53
CA LYS A 182 14.92 -16.93 -6.24
C LYS A 182 14.02 -17.92 -5.46
N ARG A 183 14.13 -19.21 -5.76
CA ARG A 183 13.38 -20.27 -5.08
C ARG A 183 13.99 -20.62 -3.72
N LYS A 184 15.32 -20.59 -3.59
CA LYS A 184 15.99 -20.75 -2.29
C LYS A 184 15.53 -19.68 -1.31
N LEU A 185 15.44 -18.42 -1.74
CA LEU A 185 14.93 -17.32 -0.92
C LEU A 185 13.51 -17.57 -0.40
N ILE A 186 12.61 -18.11 -1.24
CA ILE A 186 11.24 -18.45 -0.85
C ILE A 186 11.21 -19.55 0.22
N ILE A 187 12.04 -20.59 0.07
CA ILE A 187 12.09 -21.69 1.03
C ILE A 187 12.74 -21.24 2.34
N LEU A 188 13.82 -20.46 2.26
CA LEU A 188 14.48 -19.89 3.43
C LEU A 188 13.56 -18.96 4.20
N SER A 189 12.75 -18.13 3.54
CA SER A 189 11.80 -17.26 4.24
C SER A 189 10.69 -18.03 4.94
N GLU A 190 10.25 -19.17 4.39
CA GLU A 190 9.27 -20.02 5.07
C GLU A 190 9.87 -20.72 6.31
N ILE A 191 11.09 -21.26 6.20
CA ILE A 191 11.81 -21.85 7.35
C ILE A 191 12.09 -20.79 8.42
N PHE A 192 12.39 -19.56 8.00
CA PHE A 192 12.76 -18.47 8.90
C PHE A 192 11.62 -18.06 9.85
N LYS A 193 10.36 -18.37 9.52
CA LYS A 193 9.20 -18.14 10.41
C LYS A 193 9.30 -18.85 11.76
N GLY A 194 10.13 -19.88 11.87
CA GLY A 194 10.42 -20.56 13.14
C GLY A 194 11.31 -19.76 14.11
N PHE A 195 11.89 -18.63 13.67
CA PHE A 195 12.79 -17.81 14.48
C PHE A 195 12.07 -16.58 15.05
N ASP A 196 12.25 -16.39 16.35
CA ASP A 196 11.71 -15.28 17.13
C ASP A 196 12.73 -14.13 17.11
N PRO A 197 12.35 -12.94 16.60
CA PRO A 197 13.25 -11.80 16.52
C PRO A 197 13.66 -11.23 17.88
N GLN A 198 13.00 -11.62 18.97
CA GLN A 198 13.33 -11.19 20.32
C GLN A 198 14.27 -12.16 21.06
N LYS A 199 14.79 -13.20 20.39
CA LYS A 199 15.63 -14.23 21.00
C LYS A 199 17.01 -14.35 20.35
N ASN A 200 17.98 -14.66 21.19
CA ASN A 200 19.29 -15.16 20.77
C ASN A 200 19.27 -16.69 20.84
N TYR A 201 19.91 -17.31 19.86
CA TYR A 201 19.97 -18.76 19.70
C TYR A 201 21.41 -19.24 19.80
N SER A 202 21.64 -20.37 20.47
CA SER A 202 22.89 -21.11 20.32
C SER A 202 22.92 -21.82 18.97
N GLU A 203 24.11 -22.23 18.52
CA GLU A 203 24.26 -23.07 17.32
C GLU A 203 23.36 -24.32 17.38
N THR A 204 23.32 -24.98 18.55
CA THR A 204 22.48 -26.15 18.78
C THR A 204 20.99 -25.83 18.67
N ALA A 205 20.53 -24.71 19.23
CA ALA A 205 19.13 -24.31 19.13
C ALA A 205 18.71 -24.00 17.68
N VAL A 206 19.57 -23.34 16.91
CA VAL A 206 19.34 -23.12 15.47
C VAL A 206 19.22 -24.46 14.74
N ASN A 207 20.12 -25.40 15.01
CA ASN A 207 20.08 -26.72 14.36
C ASN A 207 18.80 -27.48 14.68
N GLU A 208 18.33 -27.45 15.92
CA GLU A 208 17.08 -28.13 16.30
C GLU A 208 15.86 -27.55 15.59
N ILE A 209 15.81 -26.23 15.39
CA ILE A 209 14.75 -25.59 14.59
C ILE A 209 14.85 -26.06 13.13
N LEU A 210 16.06 -26.04 12.55
CA LEU A 210 16.25 -26.38 11.14
C LEU A 210 15.99 -27.86 10.84
N LYS A 211 16.34 -28.78 11.74
CA LYS A 211 16.10 -30.22 11.58
C LYS A 211 14.62 -30.58 11.45
N GLN A 212 13.71 -29.74 11.93
CA GLN A 212 12.28 -29.91 11.75
C GLN A 212 11.87 -29.75 10.27
N HIS A 213 12.63 -28.97 9.51
CA HIS A 213 12.30 -28.62 8.13
C HIS A 213 13.22 -29.27 7.09
N VAL A 214 14.51 -29.47 7.40
CA VAL A 214 15.53 -29.85 6.41
C VAL A 214 16.51 -30.90 6.96
N GLU A 215 16.94 -31.83 6.12
CA GLU A 215 17.98 -32.80 6.47
C GLU A 215 19.37 -32.15 6.49
N ASP A 216 19.69 -31.34 5.48
CA ASP A 216 20.95 -30.57 5.43
C ASP A 216 20.83 -29.22 6.15
N TYR A 217 20.60 -29.29 7.46
CA TYR A 217 20.48 -28.10 8.32
C TYR A 217 21.75 -27.23 8.34
N VAL A 218 22.92 -27.80 8.03
CA VAL A 218 24.20 -27.06 8.04
C VAL A 218 24.27 -26.10 6.86
N THR A 219 23.94 -26.56 5.66
CA THR A 219 23.90 -25.70 4.46
C THR A 219 22.80 -24.65 4.60
N VAL A 220 21.64 -25.01 5.13
CA VAL A 220 20.53 -24.06 5.32
C VAL A 220 20.87 -22.99 6.34
N ARG A 221 21.52 -23.34 7.46
CA ARG A 221 22.02 -22.35 8.43
C ARG A 221 23.00 -21.37 7.80
N ARG A 222 23.92 -21.86 6.97
CA ARG A 222 24.86 -21.01 6.24
C ARG A 222 24.12 -20.06 5.28
N ASN A 223 23.16 -20.58 4.52
CA ASN A 223 22.33 -19.78 3.63
C ASN A 223 21.54 -18.71 4.40
N LEU A 224 20.96 -19.03 5.56
CA LEU A 224 20.25 -18.04 6.39
C LEU A 224 21.15 -16.85 6.79
N ILE A 225 22.45 -17.06 6.96
CA ILE A 225 23.41 -15.97 7.20
C ILE A 225 23.77 -15.26 5.90
N GLU A 226 24.10 -16.00 4.84
CA GLU A 226 24.53 -15.44 3.55
C GLU A 226 23.44 -14.55 2.92
N TYR A 227 22.17 -14.93 3.04
CA TYR A 227 21.02 -14.13 2.58
C TYR A 227 20.52 -13.12 3.63
N GLY A 228 21.17 -13.04 4.81
CA GLY A 228 20.93 -12.00 5.80
C GLY A 228 19.69 -12.16 6.67
N PHE A 229 19.11 -13.36 6.79
CA PHE A 229 18.03 -13.65 7.73
C PHE A 229 18.52 -13.73 9.18
N LEU A 230 19.65 -14.42 9.39
CA LEU A 230 20.33 -14.52 10.67
C LEU A 230 21.67 -13.81 10.63
N ASP A 231 22.11 -13.31 11.77
CA ASP A 231 23.48 -12.92 12.01
C ASP A 231 24.08 -13.79 13.12
N ARG A 232 25.41 -13.78 13.25
CA ARG A 232 26.10 -14.58 14.27
C ARG A 232 27.34 -13.89 14.82
N THR A 233 27.74 -14.27 16.03
CA THR A 233 29.06 -13.92 16.55
C THR A 233 30.16 -14.59 15.72
N ALA A 234 31.35 -13.98 15.67
CA ALA A 234 32.49 -14.51 14.91
C ALA A 234 32.94 -15.90 15.37
N ASP A 235 32.75 -16.20 16.66
CA ASP A 235 33.00 -17.52 17.26
C ASP A 235 31.87 -18.53 17.01
N GLY A 236 30.79 -18.12 16.35
CA GLY A 236 29.65 -18.97 15.97
C GLY A 236 28.79 -19.44 17.14
N ARG A 237 28.94 -18.87 18.33
CA ARG A 237 28.22 -19.32 19.53
C ARG A 237 26.80 -18.79 19.64
N THR A 238 26.57 -17.58 19.15
CA THR A 238 25.28 -16.90 19.27
C THR A 238 24.80 -16.46 17.89
N TYR A 239 23.53 -16.74 17.61
CA TYR A 239 22.81 -16.37 16.41
C TYR A 239 21.60 -15.51 16.78
N TRP A 240 21.22 -14.57 15.94
CA TRP A 240 20.02 -13.74 16.14
C TRP A 240 19.40 -13.35 14.81
N VAL A 241 18.11 -13.00 14.85
CA VAL A 241 17.42 -12.42 13.70
C VAL A 241 18.05 -11.08 13.36
N LYS A 242 18.49 -10.94 12.12
CA LYS A 242 19.10 -9.69 11.66
C LYS A 242 18.02 -8.62 11.51
N ALA A 243 18.15 -7.50 12.23
CA ALA A 243 17.17 -6.40 12.20
C ALA A 243 17.00 -5.75 10.81
N SER A 244 18.02 -5.88 9.95
CA SER A 244 18.01 -5.47 8.53
C SER A 244 17.80 -6.62 7.56
N GLY A 245 17.42 -7.81 8.05
CA GLY A 245 17.12 -8.97 7.21
C GLY A 245 15.79 -8.85 6.46
N PRO A 246 15.50 -9.81 5.55
CA PRO A 246 14.19 -9.95 4.91
C PRO A 246 13.08 -9.96 5.96
N ARG A 247 12.11 -9.05 5.84
CA ARG A 247 10.94 -9.00 6.75
C ARG A 247 9.82 -9.85 6.19
N ILE A 248 9.42 -10.87 6.98
CA ILE A 248 8.30 -11.83 6.76
C ILE A 248 8.19 -12.32 5.33
#